data_AF-A0A1A8NHL5-F1
#
_entry.id   AF-A0A1A8NHL5-F1
#
_cell.length_a   1.000
_cell.length_b   1.000
_cell.length_c   1.000
_cell.angle_alpha   90.00
_cell.angle_beta   90.00
_cell.angle_gamma   90.00
#
_symmetry.space_group_name_H-M   'P 1'
#
loop_
_entity.id
_entity.type
_entity.pdbx_description
1 polymer ?
#
loop_
_entity_poly.entity_id
_entity_poly.type
_entity_poly.pdbx_seq_one_letter_code
_entity_poly.pdbx_strand_id
1 'polypeptide(L)'
;MEDLQVKGRTLSPQSKSGGIAALLGFWLLVIPAITDGQTFTSFHPERRDWAFNHLTVHQTTGSLYIGAVNRIYKLSGNLTLLVSHDTGPENDNKACYPPLIVQPCSEPLVSTNNVNKLLLIDYSQNRLLACGSLYQGVCKLLRLDDLFILVEPSHKKEHYLSSVNQT
;
A
#
# COMPACT_ATOMS: atom_id res chain seq x y z
N MET A 1 -10.12 -46.20 -81.24
CA MET A 1 -10.81 -45.18 -80.44
C MET A 1 -10.94 -45.75 -79.05
N GLU A 2 -10.12 -45.21 -78.15
CA GLU A 2 -10.17 -45.29 -76.69
C GLU A 2 -10.14 -46.66 -76.01
N ASP A 3 -9.01 -46.82 -75.33
CA ASP A 3 -8.55 -47.86 -74.44
C ASP A 3 -9.16 -47.65 -73.04
N LEU A 4 -9.76 -48.68 -72.44
CA LEU A 4 -9.44 -49.12 -71.08
C LEU A 4 -10.13 -50.46 -70.77
N GLN A 5 -9.34 -51.53 -70.85
CA GLN A 5 -9.71 -52.86 -70.36
C GLN A 5 -9.69 -52.92 -68.82
N VAL A 6 -10.80 -53.36 -68.24
CA VAL A 6 -10.91 -53.83 -66.85
C VAL A 6 -10.10 -55.12 -66.68
N LYS A 7 -9.19 -55.17 -65.70
CA LYS A 7 -8.47 -56.38 -65.30
C LYS A 7 -8.70 -56.66 -63.81
N GLY A 8 -9.39 -57.76 -63.54
CA GLY A 8 -9.68 -58.23 -62.19
C GLY A 8 -8.64 -59.21 -61.62
N ARG A 9 -9.06 -59.79 -60.47
CA ARG A 9 -8.58 -60.97 -59.71
C ARG A 9 -7.66 -60.69 -58.52
N THR A 10 -7.70 -61.36 -57.35
CA THR A 10 -8.60 -62.30 -56.63
C THR A 10 -7.96 -62.57 -55.24
N LEU A 11 -8.78 -62.84 -54.19
CA LEU A 11 -8.49 -63.63 -52.95
C LEU A 11 -7.45 -63.09 -51.92
N SER A 12 -7.54 -63.24 -50.59
CA SER A 12 -8.27 -64.16 -49.68
C SER A 12 -8.30 -63.57 -48.24
N PRO A 13 -9.09 -64.15 -47.29
CA PRO A 13 -9.19 -63.70 -45.91
C PRO A 13 -8.37 -64.56 -44.91
N GLN A 14 -7.81 -63.91 -43.89
CA GLN A 14 -7.25 -64.50 -42.66
C GLN A 14 -7.30 -63.40 -41.58
N SER A 15 -7.44 -63.60 -40.27
CA SER A 15 -7.90 -64.68 -39.41
C SER A 15 -8.11 -64.02 -38.04
N LYS A 16 -9.10 -64.53 -37.31
CA LYS A 16 -9.50 -64.29 -35.91
C LYS A 16 -8.39 -63.87 -34.94
N SER A 17 -8.71 -62.99 -33.99
CA SER A 17 -8.69 -63.31 -32.54
C SER A 17 -9.31 -62.17 -31.72
N GLY A 18 -10.19 -62.52 -30.78
CA GLY A 18 -10.95 -61.59 -29.95
C GLY A 18 -10.39 -61.38 -28.55
N GLY A 19 -11.10 -60.52 -27.80
CA GLY A 19 -10.92 -60.23 -26.38
C GLY A 19 -10.14 -58.93 -26.15
N ILE A 20 -10.46 -58.05 -25.19
CA ILE A 20 -11.38 -58.10 -24.05
C ILE A 20 -11.65 -56.62 -23.67
N ALA A 21 -12.87 -56.35 -23.20
CA ALA A 21 -13.33 -55.27 -22.32
C ALA A 21 -12.41 -54.06 -22.03
N ALA A 22 -12.98 -52.85 -22.09
CA ALA A 22 -13.24 -52.07 -20.88
C ALA A 22 -13.96 -50.76 -21.25
N LEU A 23 -15.03 -50.47 -20.51
CA LEU A 23 -15.76 -49.22 -20.49
C LEU A 23 -14.77 -48.08 -20.16
N LEU A 24 -14.44 -47.23 -21.13
CA LEU A 24 -13.75 -45.95 -20.87
C LEU A 24 -14.77 -44.95 -20.31
N GLY A 25 -15.23 -45.23 -19.09
CA GLY A 25 -16.03 -44.33 -18.29
C GLY A 25 -15.16 -43.17 -17.80
N PHE A 26 -15.40 -42.00 -18.39
CA PHE A 26 -15.49 -40.70 -17.71
C PHE A 26 -14.71 -40.59 -16.37
N TRP A 27 -13.39 -40.38 -16.45
CA TRP A 27 -12.61 -39.77 -15.37
C TRP A 27 -12.06 -38.42 -15.82
N LEU A 28 -12.96 -37.52 -16.24
CA LEU A 28 -12.73 -36.09 -16.00
C LEU A 28 -12.99 -35.88 -14.51
N LEU A 29 -11.97 -36.12 -13.71
CA LEU A 29 -11.90 -35.53 -12.39
C LEU A 29 -12.02 -34.03 -12.58
N VAL A 30 -13.19 -33.51 -12.24
CA VAL A 30 -13.33 -32.12 -11.84
C VAL A 30 -12.44 -32.00 -10.61
N ILE A 31 -11.19 -31.60 -10.79
CA ILE A 31 -10.39 -31.06 -9.70
C ILE A 31 -11.17 -29.81 -9.29
N PRO A 32 -11.81 -29.76 -8.11
CA PRO A 32 -12.30 -28.49 -7.64
C PRO A 32 -11.04 -27.64 -7.49
N ALA A 33 -10.93 -26.58 -8.30
CA ALA A 33 -9.96 -25.55 -8.04
C ALA A 33 -10.35 -24.93 -6.70
N ILE A 34 -9.84 -25.49 -5.60
CA ILE A 34 -9.87 -24.85 -4.30
C ILE A 34 -8.86 -23.71 -4.41
N THR A 35 -9.27 -22.62 -5.05
CA THR A 35 -8.64 -21.34 -4.84
C THR A 35 -9.13 -20.87 -3.48
N ASP A 36 -8.48 -21.32 -2.41
CA ASP A 36 -8.62 -20.68 -1.11
C ASP A 36 -7.91 -19.32 -1.22
N GLY A 37 -8.61 -18.36 -1.83
CA GLY A 37 -8.13 -16.99 -1.93
C GLY A 37 -8.16 -16.41 -0.53
N GLN A 38 -7.01 -16.44 0.17
CA GLN A 38 -6.88 -15.74 1.44
C GLN A 38 -7.25 -14.27 1.25
N THR A 39 -8.35 -13.87 1.90
CA THR A 39 -8.77 -12.47 1.94
C THR A 39 -8.03 -11.79 3.09
N PHE A 40 -7.21 -10.80 2.75
CA PHE A 40 -6.51 -9.99 3.75
C PHE A 40 -7.31 -8.72 4.03
N THR A 41 -7.45 -8.37 5.31
CA THR A 41 -7.89 -7.02 5.70
C THR A 41 -6.91 -6.00 5.13
N SER A 42 -7.44 -4.90 4.59
CA SER A 42 -6.66 -3.83 3.99
C SER A 42 -7.22 -2.47 4.40
N PHE A 43 -6.35 -1.48 4.47
CA PHE A 43 -6.71 -0.08 4.69
C PHE A 43 -6.23 0.76 3.52
N HIS A 44 -7.07 1.70 3.08
CA HIS A 44 -6.81 2.58 1.96
C HIS A 44 -6.82 4.04 2.45
N PRO A 45 -5.97 4.91 1.90
CA PRO A 45 -6.00 6.32 2.27
C PRO A 45 -7.32 6.96 1.84
N GLU A 46 -7.74 8.00 2.57
CA GLU A 46 -8.95 8.78 2.26
C GLU A 46 -8.93 9.31 0.81
N ARG A 47 -7.73 9.58 0.28
CA ARG A 47 -7.50 10.03 -1.09
C ARG A 47 -6.34 9.28 -1.73
N ARG A 48 -6.47 8.97 -3.04
CA ARG A 48 -5.45 8.21 -3.79
C ARG A 48 -4.12 8.96 -3.94
N ASP A 49 -4.15 10.29 -3.97
CA ASP A 49 -2.96 11.13 -4.01
C ASP A 49 -2.25 11.23 -2.65
N TRP A 50 -2.89 10.77 -1.56
CA TRP A 50 -2.33 10.77 -0.23
C TRP A 50 -1.62 9.45 0.08
N ALA A 51 -0.51 9.24 -0.63
CA ALA A 51 0.29 8.02 -0.51
C ALA A 51 0.81 7.80 0.92
N PHE A 52 0.89 6.53 1.33
CA PHE A 52 1.55 6.14 2.57
C PHE A 52 3.07 6.29 2.44
N ASN A 53 3.74 6.66 3.53
CA ASN A 53 5.19 6.85 3.59
C ASN A 53 5.85 5.91 4.58
N HIS A 54 5.37 5.90 5.84
CA HIS A 54 5.94 5.11 6.91
C HIS A 54 4.86 4.37 7.70
N LEU A 55 5.20 3.22 8.25
CA LEU A 55 4.34 2.43 9.12
C LEU A 55 5.13 1.96 10.32
N THR A 56 4.54 2.05 11.50
CA THR A 56 5.08 1.46 12.73
C THR A 56 3.97 0.79 13.53
N VAL A 57 4.30 -0.28 14.23
CA VAL A 57 3.35 -1.05 15.05
C VAL A 57 3.81 -0.95 16.50
N HIS A 58 2.88 -0.59 17.39
CA HIS A 58 3.17 -0.56 18.80
C HIS A 58 3.28 -1.99 19.34
N GLN A 59 4.46 -2.35 19.85
CA GLN A 59 4.81 -3.74 20.19
C GLN A 59 3.87 -4.38 21.23
N THR A 60 3.39 -3.61 22.20
CA THR A 60 2.52 -4.13 23.27
C THR A 60 1.04 -4.16 22.89
N THR A 61 0.51 -3.09 22.27
CA THR A 61 -0.93 -2.95 22.00
C THR A 61 -1.34 -3.47 20.63
N GLY A 62 -0.40 -3.67 19.71
CA GLY A 62 -0.68 -4.01 18.31
C GLY A 62 -1.34 -2.88 17.51
N SER A 63 -1.44 -1.66 18.06
CA SER A 63 -1.93 -0.50 17.31
C SER A 63 -0.95 -0.12 16.20
N LEU A 64 -1.46 0.18 15.03
CA LEU A 64 -0.65 0.63 13.90
C LEU A 64 -0.71 2.15 13.79
N TYR A 65 0.42 2.75 13.45
CA TYR A 65 0.53 4.16 13.13
C TYR A 65 1.09 4.27 11.71
N ILE A 66 0.38 4.98 10.84
CA ILE A 66 0.75 5.15 9.43
C ILE A 66 0.94 6.63 9.16
N GLY A 67 2.14 7.00 8.77
CA GLY A 67 2.48 8.33 8.27
C GLY A 67 2.25 8.36 6.76
N ALA A 68 1.45 9.31 6.30
CA ALA A 68 1.08 9.48 4.91
C ALA A 68 1.24 10.93 4.50
N VAL A 69 1.02 11.20 3.22
CA VAL A 69 0.87 12.57 2.73
C VAL A 69 -0.38 13.19 3.37
N ASN A 70 -0.21 14.34 4.03
CA ASN A 70 -1.24 15.15 4.69
C ASN A 70 -1.97 14.48 5.87
N ARG A 71 -1.61 13.26 6.25
CA ARG A 71 -2.31 12.49 7.27
C ARG A 71 -1.36 11.65 8.13
N ILE A 72 -1.70 11.51 9.40
CA ILE A 72 -1.19 10.44 10.27
C ILE A 72 -2.38 9.65 10.77
N TYR A 73 -2.37 8.34 10.57
CA TYR A 73 -3.45 7.45 10.98
C TYR A 73 -3.03 6.61 12.18
N LYS A 74 -3.98 6.37 13.08
CA LYS A 74 -3.93 5.29 14.07
C LYS A 74 -4.98 4.25 13.70
N LEU A 75 -4.57 2.99 13.65
CA LEU A 75 -5.44 1.87 13.34
C LEU A 75 -5.34 0.80 14.44
N SER A 76 -6.41 0.01 14.57
CA SER A 76 -6.40 -1.24 15.34
C SER A 76 -5.59 -2.32 14.61
N GLY A 77 -5.28 -3.43 15.31
CA GLY A 77 -4.54 -4.56 14.76
C GLY A 77 -5.16 -5.24 13.53
N ASN A 78 -6.46 -5.04 13.28
CA ASN A 78 -7.17 -5.52 12.09
C ASN A 78 -7.34 -4.44 11.00
N LEU A 79 -6.55 -3.37 11.05
CA LEU A 79 -6.57 -2.23 10.10
C LEU A 79 -7.87 -1.43 10.10
N THR A 80 -8.63 -1.42 11.20
CA THR A 80 -9.76 -0.50 11.36
C THR A 80 -9.22 0.87 11.75
N LEU A 81 -9.62 1.92 11.04
CA LEU A 81 -9.26 3.30 11.38
C LEU A 81 -9.83 3.68 12.75
N LEU A 82 -8.97 4.14 13.65
CA LEU A 82 -9.35 4.65 14.98
C LEU A 82 -9.25 6.17 15.04
N VAL A 83 -8.18 6.74 14.48
CA VAL A 83 -7.92 8.19 14.49
C VAL A 83 -7.24 8.60 13.18
N SER A 84 -7.65 9.73 12.62
CA SER A 84 -7.00 10.41 11.49
C SER A 84 -6.59 11.82 11.94
N HIS A 85 -5.30 12.12 11.89
CA HIS A 85 -4.74 13.43 12.24
C HIS A 85 -4.32 14.18 10.97
N ASP A 86 -4.93 15.35 10.73
CA ASP A 86 -4.59 16.26 9.63
C ASP A 86 -3.18 16.84 9.80
N THR A 87 -2.36 16.74 8.74
CA THR A 87 -1.03 17.38 8.70
C THR A 87 -0.84 18.32 7.51
N GLY A 88 -1.85 18.46 6.65
CA GLY A 88 -1.84 19.36 5.48
C GLY A 88 -2.99 19.07 4.52
N PRO A 89 -2.93 19.56 3.26
CA PRO A 89 -1.89 20.45 2.74
C PRO A 89 -1.97 21.84 3.36
N GLU A 90 -0.90 22.63 3.25
CA GLU A 90 -0.86 24.03 3.70
C GLU A 90 -0.18 24.91 2.65
N ASN A 91 -0.45 26.22 2.69
CA ASN A 91 0.25 27.18 1.84
C ASN A 91 1.70 27.35 2.32
N ASP A 92 2.65 26.89 1.52
CA ASP A 92 4.08 26.92 1.86
C ASP A 92 4.92 27.14 0.59
N ASN A 93 6.19 27.50 0.79
CA ASN A 93 7.20 27.54 -0.25
C ASN A 93 8.55 27.13 0.36
N LYS A 94 9.26 26.20 -0.28
CA LYS A 94 10.56 25.70 0.21
C LYS A 94 11.64 26.79 0.33
N ALA A 95 11.50 27.90 -0.39
CA ALA A 95 12.39 29.06 -0.27
C ALA A 95 12.13 29.89 1.00
N CYS A 96 10.99 29.71 1.69
CA CYS A 96 10.67 30.41 2.92
C CYS A 96 11.49 29.87 4.11
N TYR A 97 12.57 30.58 4.45
CA TYR A 97 13.41 30.27 5.60
C TYR A 97 13.76 31.52 6.43
N PRO A 98 13.58 31.52 7.76
CA PRO A 98 12.74 30.60 8.55
C PRO A 98 11.30 30.42 8.01
N PRO A 99 10.61 29.32 8.37
CA PRO A 99 9.28 29.02 7.83
C PRO A 99 8.20 30.00 8.30
N LEU A 100 7.07 29.97 7.58
CA LEU A 100 5.91 30.85 7.77
C LEU A 100 5.33 30.87 9.19
N ILE A 101 5.42 29.75 9.90
CA ILE A 101 4.95 29.62 11.29
C ILE A 101 5.79 30.44 12.29
N VAL A 102 6.97 30.91 11.87
CA VAL A 102 7.88 31.73 12.70
C VAL A 102 7.99 33.16 12.19
N GLN A 103 7.98 33.36 10.87
CA GLN A 103 8.10 34.69 10.26
C GLN A 103 7.30 34.79 8.95
N PRO A 104 6.84 36.00 8.58
CA PRO A 104 6.27 36.23 7.25
C PRO A 104 7.29 35.93 6.13
N CYS A 105 6.81 35.44 5.00
CA CYS A 105 7.61 35.16 3.81
C CYS A 105 7.06 35.94 2.61
N SER A 106 7.95 36.50 1.79
CA SER A 106 7.59 37.25 0.58
C SER A 106 7.49 36.37 -0.67
N GLU A 107 7.90 35.11 -0.59
CA GLU A 107 7.81 34.17 -1.70
C GLU A 107 6.35 33.84 -2.03
N PRO A 108 6.02 33.55 -3.29
CA PRO A 108 4.68 33.12 -3.67
C PRO A 108 4.36 31.78 -3.00
N LEU A 109 3.27 31.75 -2.23
CA LEU A 109 2.83 30.54 -1.54
C LEU A 109 1.97 29.67 -2.46
N VAL A 110 2.16 28.36 -2.33
CA VAL A 110 1.36 27.37 -3.05
C VAL A 110 0.88 26.31 -2.07
N SER A 111 -0.32 25.79 -2.32
CA SER A 111 -0.86 24.65 -1.57
C SER A 111 0.09 23.46 -1.72
N THR A 112 0.82 23.16 -0.64
CA THR A 112 1.90 22.19 -0.60
C THR A 112 1.50 21.01 0.26
N ASN A 113 1.65 19.81 -0.28
CA ASN A 113 1.45 18.57 0.45
C ASN A 113 2.54 18.36 1.51
N ASN A 114 2.11 17.89 2.68
CA ASN A 114 3.00 17.49 3.76
C ASN A 114 3.32 16.00 3.66
N VAL A 115 4.50 15.65 3.18
CA VAL A 115 4.96 14.25 3.11
C VAL A 115 5.49 13.85 4.48
N ASN A 116 5.03 12.73 5.02
CA ASN A 116 5.58 12.20 6.26
C ASN A 116 7.01 11.66 6.01
N LYS A 117 8.01 12.25 6.66
CA LYS A 117 9.43 11.92 6.48
C LYS A 117 10.04 11.13 7.62
N LEU A 118 9.38 11.10 8.77
CA LEU A 118 9.80 10.35 9.94
C LEU A 118 8.55 9.99 10.76
N LEU A 119 8.53 8.77 11.27
CA LEU A 119 7.49 8.27 12.16
C LEU A 119 8.09 7.29 13.17
N LEU A 120 8.18 7.69 14.44
CA LEU A 120 8.82 6.90 15.49
C LEU A 120 7.98 6.90 16.77
N ILE A 121 7.85 5.74 17.41
CA ILE A 121 7.22 5.61 18.73
C ILE A 121 8.29 5.87 19.79
N ASP A 122 8.07 6.87 20.64
CA ASP A 122 8.81 7.06 21.89
C ASP A 122 8.06 6.32 23.02
N TYR A 123 8.42 5.05 23.19
CA TYR A 123 7.82 4.16 24.19
C TYR A 123 8.00 4.68 25.62
N SER A 124 9.09 5.39 25.91
CA SER A 124 9.39 5.86 27.27
C SER A 124 8.43 6.96 27.72
N GLN A 125 7.85 7.71 26.78
CA GLN A 125 6.96 8.85 27.04
C GLN A 125 5.55 8.65 26.50
N ASN A 126 5.21 7.45 26.01
CA ASN A 126 3.91 7.12 25.42
C ASN A 126 3.46 8.13 24.32
N ARG A 127 4.36 8.48 23.41
CA ARG A 127 4.11 9.48 22.35
C ARG A 127 4.70 9.06 21.02
N LEU A 128 4.21 9.68 19.95
CA LEU A 128 4.64 9.47 18.58
C LEU A 128 5.39 10.71 18.10
N LEU A 129 6.63 10.55 17.63
CA LEU A 129 7.36 11.58 16.91
C LEU A 129 7.06 11.44 15.42
N ALA A 130 6.52 12.49 14.82
CA ALA A 130 6.24 12.54 13.39
C ALA A 130 6.80 13.82 12.78
N CYS A 131 7.59 13.70 11.71
CA CYS A 131 8.13 14.86 11.00
C CYS A 131 7.62 14.92 9.57
N GLY A 132 7.28 16.13 9.14
CA GLY A 132 6.76 16.41 7.81
C GLY A 132 7.81 16.96 6.85
N SER A 133 7.37 17.32 5.65
CA SER A 133 8.16 18.10 4.68
C SER A 133 7.79 19.58 4.66
N LEU A 134 6.59 19.94 5.17
CA LEU A 134 6.16 21.33 5.31
C LEU A 134 7.08 22.11 6.27
N TYR A 135 7.15 23.42 6.05
CA TYR A 135 7.78 24.37 6.96
C TYR A 135 9.23 24.01 7.27
N GLN A 136 10.00 23.65 6.25
CA GLN A 136 11.41 23.26 6.38
C GLN A 136 11.63 21.94 7.16
N GLY A 137 10.58 21.14 7.32
CA GLY A 137 10.63 19.81 7.93
C GLY A 137 10.52 19.83 9.44
N VAL A 138 9.52 20.55 9.97
CA VAL A 138 9.19 20.54 11.40
C VAL A 138 8.65 19.18 11.84
N CYS A 139 8.80 18.92 13.14
CA CYS A 139 8.31 17.72 13.80
C CYS A 139 7.20 18.02 14.81
N LYS A 140 6.35 17.04 15.04
CA LYS A 140 5.31 17.04 16.07
C LYS A 140 5.52 15.85 17.00
N LEU A 141 5.27 16.07 18.28
CA LEU A 141 5.02 14.99 19.24
C LEU A 141 3.51 14.85 19.40
N LEU A 142 2.99 13.66 19.15
CA LEU A 142 1.57 13.35 19.26
C LEU A 142 1.35 12.32 20.37
N ARG A 143 0.24 12.43 21.10
CA ARG A 143 -0.17 11.40 22.05
C ARG A 143 -0.57 10.12 21.30
N LEU A 144 -0.14 8.96 21.77
CA LEU A 144 -0.44 7.68 21.09
C LEU A 144 -1.94 7.34 21.09
N ASP A 145 -2.71 7.80 22.08
CA ASP A 145 -4.12 7.42 22.24
C ASP A 145 -5.02 8.02 21.17
N ASP A 146 -4.86 9.31 20.90
CA ASP A 146 -5.77 10.13 20.09
C ASP A 146 -5.05 11.03 19.08
N LEU A 147 -3.73 10.87 18.92
CA LEU A 147 -2.88 11.69 18.05
C LEU A 147 -2.97 13.20 18.32
N PHE A 148 -3.34 13.59 19.54
CA PHE A 148 -3.36 14.99 19.94
C PHE A 148 -1.93 15.56 19.96
N ILE A 149 -1.76 16.78 19.44
CA ILE A 149 -0.46 17.46 19.41
C ILE A 149 -0.05 17.83 20.83
N LEU A 150 1.02 17.21 21.31
CA LEU A 150 1.66 17.54 22.59
C LEU A 150 2.59 18.74 22.42
N VAL A 151 3.39 18.75 21.35
CA VAL A 151 4.31 19.86 21.05
C VAL A 151 4.70 19.86 19.57
N GLU A 152 4.98 21.04 19.05
CA GLU A 152 5.53 21.26 17.70
C GLU A 152 6.70 22.25 17.81
N PRO A 153 7.95 21.77 18.00
CA PRO A 153 9.08 22.66 18.16
C PRO A 153 9.37 23.40 16.86
N SER A 154 9.46 24.73 16.92
CA SER A 154 9.71 25.56 15.73
C SER A 154 10.61 26.76 15.98
N HIS A 155 10.85 27.17 17.23
CA HIS A 155 11.56 28.43 17.51
C HIS A 155 13.10 28.38 17.40
N LYS A 156 13.70 27.23 17.09
CA LYS A 156 15.15 27.09 16.95
C LYS A 156 15.51 26.45 15.62
N LYS A 157 16.70 26.79 15.10
CA LYS A 157 17.16 26.31 13.78
C LYS A 157 17.23 24.79 13.71
N GLU A 158 17.64 24.13 14.78
CA GLU A 158 17.72 22.67 14.87
C GLU A 158 16.36 21.97 14.90
N HIS A 159 15.25 22.71 15.03
CA HIS A 159 13.91 22.14 14.94
C HIS A 159 13.44 21.90 13.49
N TYR A 160 14.18 22.40 12.50
CA TYR A 160 13.90 22.19 11.08
C TYR A 160 14.81 21.09 10.52
N LEU A 161 14.27 19.89 10.28
CA LEU A 161 15.10 18.75 9.90
C LEU A 161 15.53 18.79 8.43
N SER A 162 14.60 19.05 7.50
CA SER A 162 14.88 19.03 6.07
C SER A 162 13.68 19.50 5.24
N SER A 163 13.92 20.40 4.28
CA SER A 163 12.92 20.89 3.32
C SER A 163 12.69 19.99 2.10
N VAL A 164 13.39 18.85 2.01
CA VAL A 164 13.24 17.92 0.89
C VAL A 164 11.83 17.32 0.91
N ASN A 165 11.04 17.63 -0.11
CA ASN A 165 9.66 17.15 -0.28
C ASN A 165 9.58 16.07 -1.38
N GLN A 166 10.33 14.98 -1.19
CA GLN A 166 10.31 13.77 -2.02
C GLN A 166 10.00 12.59 -1.11
N THR A 167 9.25 11.62 -1.65
CA THR A 167 9.00 10.31 -1.03
C THR A 167 10.17 9.38 -1.22
#